data_AF-A0A7L0SAI4-F1
#
_entry.id   AF-A0A7L0SAI4-F1
#
_cell.length_a   1.000
_cell.length_b   1.000
_cell.length_c   1.000
_cell.angle_alpha   90.00
_cell.angle_beta   90.00
_cell.angle_gamma   90.00
#
_symmetry.space_group_name_H-M   'P 1'
#
loop_
_entity.id
_entity.type
_entity.pdbx_description
1 polymer ?
#
loop_
_entity_poly.entity_id
_entity_poly.type
_entity_poly.pdbx_seq_one_letter_code
_entity_poly.pdbx_strand_id
1 'polypeptide(L)'
;MAPASECRNSHLYYYSIKFALSAYATLFSILGLVILCVGIYAEVERQKHKTLEGIFLAPAIILLLLGFTMFGVSFVGMVGSLRDNRTLLKTFFWVLLVIFLTELLLIFIEIIFENKMNAVFHSNIQEGIRHYYDDLDFKNILDFVQEKFSCCGGDEYRDWEVNQYHSCNSSGPLACGVPYTCCVRKVPGEVINTLCGYRTLDKERLELLSIIHVRGCIHAVGLWLKDNFEATLGIVCSLLLPQVIGLVMAWLYWQKLNEIYSKLDTVDFRLLEMRDFSFGAVDLSGAGWCWCLPKEGGYIPVNAEDEEDEEEGAICHSK
;
A
#
# COMPACT_ATOMS: atom_id res chain seq x y z
N MET A 1 -38.87 -24.77 0.81
CA MET A 1 -38.75 -23.56 -0.06
C MET A 1 -37.55 -22.65 0.30
N ALA A 2 -36.96 -22.74 1.50
CA ALA A 2 -35.81 -21.91 1.93
C ALA A 2 -34.40 -22.19 1.33
N PRO A 3 -34.03 -23.39 0.83
CA PRO A 3 -32.62 -23.67 0.50
C PRO A 3 -32.13 -22.97 -0.77
N ALA A 4 -33.03 -22.61 -1.70
CA ALA A 4 -32.66 -21.98 -2.96
C ALA A 4 -32.25 -20.49 -2.79
N SER A 5 -32.89 -19.77 -1.85
CA SER A 5 -32.54 -18.37 -1.57
C SER A 5 -31.21 -18.22 -0.84
N GLU A 6 -30.91 -19.15 0.09
CA GLU A 6 -29.63 -19.17 0.81
C GLU A 6 -28.46 -19.52 -0.12
N CYS A 7 -28.64 -20.51 -1.00
CA CYS A 7 -27.62 -20.88 -1.98
C CYS A 7 -27.30 -19.74 -2.97
N ARG A 8 -28.33 -19.03 -3.45
CA ARG A 8 -28.17 -17.86 -4.34
C ARG A 8 -27.42 -16.70 -3.67
N ASN A 9 -27.72 -16.42 -2.40
CA ASN A 9 -27.05 -15.35 -1.65
C ASN A 9 -25.57 -15.68 -1.41
N SER A 10 -25.22 -16.94 -1.15
CA SER A 10 -23.84 -17.41 -0.99
C SER A 10 -23.02 -17.27 -2.28
N HIS A 11 -23.58 -17.68 -3.42
CA HIS A 11 -22.92 -17.52 -4.72
C HIS A 11 -22.72 -16.04 -5.08
N LEU A 12 -23.75 -15.21 -4.88
CA LEU A 12 -23.66 -13.76 -5.13
C LEU A 12 -22.54 -13.15 -4.28
N TYR A 13 -22.49 -13.44 -2.99
CA TYR A 13 -21.47 -12.97 -2.07
C TYR A 13 -20.05 -13.38 -2.50
N TYR A 14 -19.85 -14.64 -2.89
CA TYR A 14 -18.57 -15.13 -3.41
C TYR A 14 -18.12 -14.35 -4.64
N TYR A 15 -18.99 -14.23 -5.65
CA TYR A 15 -18.65 -13.50 -6.88
C TYR A 15 -18.44 -12.01 -6.60
N SER A 16 -19.23 -11.39 -5.72
CA SER A 16 -19.06 -9.99 -5.32
C SER A 16 -17.68 -9.75 -4.72
N ILE A 17 -17.21 -10.60 -3.80
CA ILE A 17 -15.87 -10.46 -3.21
C ILE A 17 -14.78 -10.72 -4.25
N LYS A 18 -14.93 -11.76 -5.07
CA LYS A 18 -13.97 -12.09 -6.13
C LYS A 18 -13.78 -10.93 -7.09
N PHE A 19 -14.87 -10.38 -7.63
CA PHE A 19 -14.79 -9.26 -8.56
C PHE A 19 -14.38 -7.96 -7.89
N ALA A 20 -14.77 -7.69 -6.63
CA ALA A 20 -14.32 -6.52 -5.89
C ALA A 20 -12.81 -6.54 -5.64
N LEU A 21 -12.27 -7.67 -5.17
CA LEU A 21 -10.84 -7.83 -4.95
C LEU A 21 -10.05 -7.75 -6.26
N SER A 22 -10.55 -8.40 -7.32
CA SER A 22 -9.94 -8.31 -8.65
C SER A 22 -9.95 -6.87 -9.17
N ALA A 23 -11.06 -6.13 -9.03
CA ALA A 23 -11.16 -4.74 -9.48
C ALA A 23 -10.22 -3.82 -8.70
N TYR A 24 -10.16 -3.99 -7.38
CA TYR A 24 -9.17 -3.31 -6.52
C TYR A 24 -7.75 -3.59 -7.01
N ALA A 25 -7.38 -4.86 -7.16
CA ALA A 25 -6.04 -5.24 -7.59
C ALA A 25 -5.70 -4.71 -8.99
N THR A 26 -6.64 -4.74 -9.94
CA THR A 26 -6.45 -4.16 -11.27
C THR A 26 -6.24 -2.66 -11.22
N LEU A 27 -7.00 -1.92 -10.40
CA LEU A 27 -6.84 -0.48 -10.24
C LEU A 27 -5.44 -0.13 -9.72
N PHE A 28 -4.99 -0.81 -8.66
CA PHE A 28 -3.65 -0.58 -8.10
C PHE A 28 -2.53 -1.04 -9.05
N SER A 29 -2.78 -2.08 -9.86
CA SER A 29 -1.84 -2.52 -10.90
C SER A 29 -1.67 -1.45 -11.99
N ILE A 30 -2.76 -0.82 -12.45
CA ILE A 30 -2.70 0.26 -13.45
C ILE A 30 -1.98 1.47 -12.86
N LEU A 31 -2.31 1.88 -11.64
CA LEU A 31 -1.63 2.98 -10.96
C LEU A 31 -0.13 2.71 -10.78
N GLY A 32 0.24 1.50 -10.36
CA GLY A 32 1.64 1.08 -10.24
C GLY A 32 2.39 1.13 -11.57
N LEU A 33 1.73 0.71 -12.67
CA LEU A 33 2.30 0.81 -14.02
C LEU A 33 2.51 2.27 -14.45
N VAL A 34 1.56 3.16 -14.17
CA VAL A 34 1.70 4.60 -14.47
C VAL A 34 2.87 5.19 -13.68
N ILE A 35 2.96 4.92 -12.37
CA ILE A 35 4.06 5.37 -11.53
C ILE A 35 5.40 4.83 -12.04
N LEU A 36 5.45 3.55 -12.43
CA LEU A 36 6.64 2.94 -13.00
C LEU A 36 7.07 3.61 -14.31
N CYS A 37 6.12 3.89 -15.22
CA CYS A 37 6.39 4.61 -16.46
C CYS A 37 6.92 6.03 -16.21
N VAL A 38 6.34 6.76 -15.25
CA VAL A 38 6.81 8.09 -14.83
C VAL A 38 8.21 7.99 -14.22
N GLY A 39 8.47 6.99 -13.37
CA GLY A 39 9.78 6.74 -12.78
C GLY A 39 10.85 6.44 -13.83
N ILE A 40 10.54 5.60 -14.83
CA ILE A 40 11.45 5.29 -15.95
C ILE A 40 11.73 6.56 -16.75
N TYR A 41 10.70 7.33 -17.09
CA TYR A 41 10.86 8.59 -17.82
C TYR A 41 11.74 9.58 -17.05
N ALA A 42 11.46 9.78 -15.76
CA ALA A 42 12.23 10.67 -14.90
C ALA A 42 13.70 10.23 -14.79
N GLU A 43 13.97 8.92 -14.67
CA GLU A 43 15.35 8.41 -14.67
C GLU A 43 16.07 8.66 -15.99
N VAL A 44 15.43 8.34 -17.12
CA VAL A 44 16.04 8.54 -18.43
C VAL A 44 16.41 10.01 -18.64
N GLU A 45 15.54 10.94 -18.24
CA GLU A 45 15.84 12.36 -18.33
C GLU A 45 16.96 12.76 -17.38
N ARG A 46 16.96 12.24 -16.15
CA ARG A 46 18.04 12.48 -15.18
C ARG A 46 19.40 11.99 -15.69
N GLN A 47 19.47 10.82 -16.34
CA GLN A 47 20.72 10.26 -16.87
C GLN A 47 21.30 11.08 -18.03
N LYS A 48 20.47 11.72 -18.84
CA LYS A 48 20.95 12.57 -19.95
C LYS A 48 21.70 13.81 -19.46
N HIS A 49 21.34 14.34 -18.30
CA HIS A 49 21.89 15.58 -17.76
C HIS A 49 22.91 15.37 -16.63
N LYS A 50 23.12 14.12 -16.17
CA LYS A 50 24.08 13.82 -15.10
C LYS A 50 25.50 13.63 -15.62
N THR A 51 26.43 14.41 -15.07
CA THR A 51 27.89 14.27 -15.19
C THR A 51 28.56 13.73 -13.90
N LEU A 52 27.81 13.42 -12.83
CA LEU A 52 28.38 12.97 -11.56
C LEU A 52 27.71 11.72 -10.97
N GLU A 53 28.55 10.74 -10.62
CA GLU A 53 28.23 9.50 -9.91
C GLU A 53 28.02 9.78 -8.41
N GLY A 54 26.81 10.15 -8.02
CA GLY A 54 26.41 10.24 -6.61
C GLY A 54 25.29 9.26 -6.29
N ILE A 55 25.43 8.50 -5.21
CA ILE A 55 24.35 7.71 -4.58
C ILE A 55 23.41 8.67 -3.85
N PHE A 56 22.80 9.59 -4.59
CA PHE A 56 21.63 10.30 -4.10
C PHE A 56 20.43 9.41 -4.41
N LEU A 57 19.60 9.11 -3.40
CA LEU A 57 18.29 8.50 -3.62
C LEU A 57 17.41 9.51 -4.36
N ALA A 58 17.62 9.63 -5.66
CA ALA A 58 16.88 10.53 -6.50
C ALA A 58 15.39 10.17 -6.41
N PRO A 59 14.49 11.18 -6.38
CA PRO A 59 13.05 10.94 -6.37
C PRO A 59 12.59 9.92 -7.45
N ALA A 60 13.24 9.92 -8.62
CA ALA A 60 13.01 8.96 -9.69
C ALA A 60 13.25 7.49 -9.28
N ILE A 61 14.29 7.19 -8.50
CA ILE A 61 14.59 5.83 -8.03
C ILE A 61 13.51 5.36 -7.05
N ILE A 62 13.05 6.25 -6.18
CA ILE A 62 11.95 5.96 -5.24
C ILE A 62 10.67 5.64 -6.02
N LEU A 63 10.34 6.42 -7.05
CA LEU A 63 9.19 6.16 -7.93
C LEU A 63 9.30 4.82 -8.66
N LEU A 64 10.50 4.44 -9.13
CA LEU A 64 10.73 3.14 -9.77
C LEU A 64 10.48 1.98 -8.81
N LEU A 65 11.06 2.03 -7.60
CA LEU A 65 10.89 0.98 -6.59
C LEU A 65 9.43 0.89 -6.14
N LEU A 66 8.78 2.02 -5.92
CA LEU A 66 7.37 2.09 -5.55
C LEU A 66 6.47 1.53 -6.67
N GLY A 67 6.68 1.96 -7.92
CA GLY A 67 5.88 1.52 -9.06
C GLY A 67 6.04 0.02 -9.32
N PHE A 68 7.27 -0.50 -9.28
CA PHE A 68 7.53 -1.93 -9.48
C PHE A 68 6.90 -2.80 -8.39
N THR A 69 7.06 -2.43 -7.11
CA THR A 69 6.48 -3.17 -5.99
C THR A 69 4.95 -3.12 -6.01
N MET A 70 4.36 -1.95 -6.23
CA MET A 70 2.91 -1.76 -6.36
C MET A 70 2.35 -2.60 -7.51
N PHE A 71 2.94 -2.50 -8.71
CA PHE A 71 2.52 -3.30 -9.87
C PHE A 71 2.62 -4.80 -9.59
N GLY A 72 3.76 -5.27 -9.07
CA GLY A 72 4.00 -6.69 -8.83
C GLY A 72 3.03 -7.30 -7.80
N VAL A 73 2.86 -6.63 -6.66
CA VAL A 73 1.95 -7.10 -5.59
C VAL A 73 0.50 -7.10 -6.08
N SER A 74 0.06 -6.03 -6.75
CA SER A 74 -1.30 -5.94 -7.28
C SER A 74 -1.56 -6.93 -8.42
N PHE A 75 -0.58 -7.19 -9.28
CA PHE A 75 -0.69 -8.21 -10.33
C PHE A 75 -0.88 -9.62 -9.74
N VAL A 76 -0.12 -9.96 -8.69
CA VAL A 76 -0.29 -11.22 -7.95
C VAL A 76 -1.68 -11.31 -7.33
N GLY A 77 -2.19 -10.23 -6.73
CA GLY A 77 -3.54 -10.17 -6.18
C GLY A 77 -4.63 -10.39 -7.22
N MET A 78 -4.51 -9.74 -8.39
CA MET A 78 -5.44 -9.89 -9.51
C MET A 78 -5.45 -11.33 -10.05
N VAL A 79 -4.26 -11.88 -10.36
CA VAL A 79 -4.15 -13.26 -10.86
C VAL A 79 -4.62 -14.27 -9.82
N GLY A 80 -4.27 -14.08 -8.54
CA GLY A 80 -4.74 -14.90 -7.43
C GLY A 80 -6.26 -14.92 -7.31
N SER A 81 -6.89 -13.75 -7.50
CA SER A 81 -8.35 -13.61 -7.49
C SER A 81 -9.04 -14.23 -8.70
N LEU A 82 -8.49 -14.07 -9.91
CA LEU A 82 -9.12 -14.61 -11.12
C LEU A 82 -8.96 -16.12 -11.25
N ARG A 83 -7.81 -16.65 -10.84
CA ARG A 83 -7.47 -18.08 -10.90
C ARG A 83 -7.94 -18.88 -9.68
N ASP A 84 -8.60 -18.25 -8.72
CA ASP A 84 -9.01 -18.88 -7.45
C ASP A 84 -7.82 -19.63 -6.78
N ASN A 85 -6.61 -19.05 -6.85
CA ASN A 85 -5.38 -19.69 -6.38
C ASN A 85 -5.08 -19.31 -4.92
N ARG A 86 -5.29 -20.27 -4.01
CA ARG A 86 -5.11 -20.08 -2.55
C ARG A 86 -3.69 -19.64 -2.17
N THR A 87 -2.66 -20.16 -2.83
CA THR A 87 -1.27 -19.82 -2.49
C THR A 87 -0.94 -18.38 -2.88
N LEU A 88 -1.33 -17.95 -4.09
CA LEU A 88 -1.12 -16.58 -4.55
C LEU A 88 -1.88 -15.56 -3.69
N LEU A 89 -3.12 -15.90 -3.32
CA LEU A 89 -3.94 -15.05 -2.47
C LEU A 89 -3.40 -14.95 -1.04
N LYS A 90 -2.89 -16.07 -0.48
CA LYS A 90 -2.19 -16.09 0.80
C LYS A 90 -0.95 -15.20 0.75
N THR A 91 -0.13 -15.31 -0.30
CA THR A 91 1.06 -14.45 -0.45
C THR A 91 0.68 -12.98 -0.57
N PHE A 92 -0.36 -12.65 -1.34
CA PHE A 92 -0.86 -11.29 -1.48
C PHE A 92 -1.28 -10.68 -0.13
N PHE A 93 -2.07 -11.42 0.66
CA PHE A 93 -2.49 -10.99 2.00
C PHE A 93 -1.30 -10.71 2.92
N TRP A 94 -0.34 -11.65 3.03
CA TRP A 94 0.81 -11.47 3.92
C TRP A 94 1.72 -10.34 3.49
N VAL A 95 1.92 -10.14 2.18
CA VAL A 95 2.70 -9.01 1.68
C VAL A 95 2.02 -7.68 2.00
N LEU A 96 0.70 -7.54 1.76
CA LEU A 96 -0.03 -6.34 2.14
C LEU A 96 0.04 -6.08 3.66
N LEU A 97 0.01 -7.13 4.47
CA LEU A 97 0.07 -7.01 5.93
C LEU A 97 1.45 -6.51 6.37
N VAL A 98 2.52 -7.06 5.81
CA VAL A 98 3.89 -6.60 6.11
C VAL A 98 4.08 -5.14 5.69
N ILE A 99 3.57 -4.74 4.53
CA ILE A 99 3.63 -3.32 4.09
C ILE A 99 2.88 -2.44 5.08
N PHE A 100 1.65 -2.80 5.46
CA PHE A 100 0.85 -2.05 6.43
C PHE A 100 1.53 -1.92 7.79
N LEU A 101 2.11 -3.01 8.32
CA LEU A 101 2.85 -2.97 9.58
C LEU A 101 4.11 -2.10 9.49
N THR A 102 4.79 -2.13 8.34
CA THR A 102 5.97 -1.28 8.10
C THR A 102 5.58 0.20 8.06
N GLU A 103 4.46 0.55 7.41
CA GLU A 103 3.94 1.92 7.40
C GLU A 103 3.60 2.42 8.81
N LEU A 104 2.93 1.60 9.62
CA LEU A 104 2.63 1.95 11.01
C LEU A 104 3.91 2.13 11.84
N LEU A 105 4.91 1.28 11.65
CA LEU A 105 6.20 1.41 12.31
C LEU A 105 6.92 2.71 11.91
N LEU A 106 6.93 3.07 10.63
CA LEU A 106 7.53 4.32 10.16
C LEU A 106 6.83 5.55 10.76
N ILE A 107 5.49 5.56 10.77
CA ILE A 107 4.71 6.65 11.41
C ILE A 107 5.05 6.75 12.90
N PHE A 108 5.13 5.61 13.59
CA PHE A 108 5.46 5.58 15.02
C PHE A 108 6.88 6.07 15.30
N ILE A 109 7.86 5.68 14.47
CA ILE A 109 9.24 6.14 14.57
C ILE A 109 9.33 7.65 14.37
N GLU A 110 8.64 8.20 13.37
CA GLU A 110 8.60 9.64 13.10
C GLU A 110 8.09 10.42 14.32
N ILE A 111 7.03 9.93 14.96
CA ILE A 111 6.43 10.60 16.14
C ILE A 111 7.36 10.55 17.36
N ILE A 112 8.02 9.41 17.62
CA ILE A 112 8.87 9.25 18.82
C ILE A 112 10.25 9.86 18.64
N PHE A 113 10.83 9.72 17.46
CA PHE A 113 12.21 10.11 17.18
C PHE A 113 12.29 11.33 16.26
N GLU A 114 11.33 12.28 16.38
CA GLU A 114 11.23 13.51 15.59
C GLU A 114 12.60 14.21 15.44
N ASN A 115 13.34 14.39 16.53
CA ASN A 115 14.65 15.05 16.49
C ASN A 115 15.69 14.31 15.62
N LYS A 116 15.71 12.97 15.67
CA LYS A 116 16.65 12.19 14.85
C LYS A 116 16.23 12.19 13.39
N MET A 117 14.93 12.09 13.11
CA MET A 117 14.40 12.16 11.76
C MET A 117 14.65 13.53 11.13
N ASN A 118 14.43 14.62 11.89
CA ASN A 118 14.78 15.97 11.47
C ASN A 118 16.27 16.12 11.14
N ALA A 119 17.16 15.52 11.93
CA ALA A 119 18.60 15.54 11.63
C ALA A 119 18.93 14.76 10.34
N VAL A 120 18.27 13.61 10.10
CA VAL A 120 18.42 12.88 8.84
C VAL A 120 17.90 13.72 7.67
N PHE A 121 16.72 14.32 7.77
CA PHE A 121 16.20 15.21 6.73
C PHE A 121 17.11 16.41 6.47
N HIS A 122 17.63 17.04 7.52
CA HIS A 122 18.57 18.15 7.41
C HIS A 122 19.82 17.76 6.64
N SER A 123 20.45 16.62 6.98
CA SER A 123 21.63 16.15 6.26
C SER A 123 21.36 15.89 4.76
N ASN A 124 20.20 15.31 4.42
CA ASN A 124 19.81 15.08 3.03
C ASN A 124 19.51 16.38 2.28
N ILE A 125 18.82 17.33 2.91
CA ILE A 125 18.53 18.64 2.31
C ILE A 125 19.82 19.45 2.15
N GLN A 126 20.74 19.40 3.11
CA GLN A 126 22.02 20.08 3.06
C GLN A 126 22.87 19.57 1.88
N GLU A 127 22.92 18.25 1.68
CA GLU A 127 23.59 17.67 0.52
C GLU A 127 22.88 18.03 -0.80
N GLY A 128 21.55 18.06 -0.81
CA GLY A 128 20.80 18.57 -1.97
C GLY A 128 21.10 20.04 -2.27
N ILE A 129 21.21 20.91 -1.24
CA ILE A 129 21.57 22.32 -1.38
C ILE A 129 22.97 22.46 -1.98
N ARG A 130 23.92 21.60 -1.62
CA ARG A 130 25.26 21.57 -2.21
C ARG A 130 25.20 21.42 -3.73
N HIS A 131 24.31 20.56 -4.22
CA HIS A 131 24.09 20.24 -5.64
C HIS A 131 22.89 20.95 -6.27
N TYR A 132 22.41 22.03 -5.67
CA TYR A 132 21.15 22.69 -6.05
C TYR A 132 21.08 23.17 -7.51
N TYR A 133 22.20 23.50 -8.16
CA TYR A 133 22.21 23.87 -9.59
C TYR A 133 22.53 22.69 -10.52
N ASP A 134 23.02 21.58 -9.97
CA ASP A 134 23.35 20.37 -10.73
C ASP A 134 22.13 19.43 -10.81
N ASP A 135 21.27 19.45 -9.79
CA ASP A 135 20.05 18.63 -9.71
C ASP A 135 18.79 19.51 -9.84
N LEU A 136 18.26 19.56 -11.07
CA LEU A 136 17.06 20.34 -11.39
C LEU A 136 15.81 19.82 -10.67
N ASP A 137 15.72 18.52 -10.37
CA ASP A 137 14.58 17.94 -9.67
C ASP A 137 14.58 18.41 -8.21
N PHE A 138 15.73 18.31 -7.53
CA PHE A 138 15.88 18.82 -6.18
C PHE A 138 15.63 20.32 -6.12
N LYS A 139 16.17 21.08 -7.08
CA LYS A 139 15.91 22.52 -7.21
C LYS A 139 14.43 22.84 -7.24
N ASN A 140 13.68 22.22 -8.16
CA ASN A 140 12.25 22.48 -8.33
C ASN A 140 11.45 22.13 -7.07
N ILE A 141 11.80 21.03 -6.39
CA ILE A 141 11.14 20.62 -5.15
C ILE A 141 11.43 21.62 -4.03
N LEU A 142 12.70 21.98 -3.82
CA LEU A 142 13.08 22.91 -2.77
C LEU A 142 12.49 24.30 -3.02
N ASP A 143 12.50 24.77 -4.27
CA ASP A 143 11.90 26.04 -4.70
C ASP A 143 10.40 26.05 -4.40
N PHE A 144 9.69 24.98 -4.76
CA PHE A 144 8.27 24.83 -4.43
C PHE A 144 8.03 24.85 -2.92
N VAL A 145 8.82 24.10 -2.14
CA VAL A 145 8.66 24.03 -0.68
C VAL A 145 8.91 25.41 -0.04
N GLN A 146 9.97 26.10 -0.45
CA GLN A 146 10.32 27.42 0.06
C GLN A 146 9.23 28.45 -0.22
N GLU A 147 8.69 28.46 -1.44
CA GLU A 147 7.60 29.36 -1.81
C GLU A 147 6.27 28.98 -1.14
N LYS A 148 5.96 27.68 -1.06
CA LYS A 148 4.68 27.18 -0.54
C LYS A 148 4.56 27.33 0.98
N PHE A 149 5.66 27.09 1.70
CA PHE A 149 5.68 27.09 3.16
C PHE A 149 6.39 28.30 3.76
N SER A 150 6.78 29.29 2.94
CA SER A 150 7.39 30.54 3.40
C SER A 150 8.58 30.28 4.32
N CYS A 151 9.53 29.47 3.82
CA CYS A 151 10.71 28.99 4.55
C CYS A 151 11.97 29.11 3.68
N CYS A 152 13.15 28.93 4.28
CA CYS A 152 14.42 28.95 3.57
C CYS A 152 15.42 27.96 4.18
N GLY A 153 16.14 27.25 3.31
CA GLY A 153 17.07 26.19 3.71
C GLY A 153 16.36 24.94 4.24
N GLY A 154 17.08 24.09 4.97
CA GLY A 154 16.55 22.90 5.62
C GLY A 154 16.10 23.19 7.05
N ASP A 155 17.05 23.56 7.90
CA ASP A 155 16.86 23.96 9.30
C ASP A 155 16.97 25.48 9.48
N GLU A 156 17.83 26.12 8.69
CA GLU A 156 17.94 27.59 8.67
C GLU A 156 18.41 28.16 7.32
N TYR A 157 18.27 29.48 7.18
CA TYR A 157 18.71 30.20 5.97
C TYR A 157 20.22 30.12 5.72
N ARG A 158 21.03 29.84 6.75
CA ARG A 158 22.49 29.67 6.61
C ARG A 158 22.89 28.33 5.99
N ASP A 159 21.97 27.39 5.83
CA ASP A 159 22.24 26.13 5.14
C ASP A 159 22.75 26.37 3.70
N TRP A 160 22.49 27.54 3.12
CA TRP A 160 23.00 27.96 1.82
C TRP A 160 24.52 28.20 1.76
N GLU A 161 25.21 28.33 2.90
CA GLU A 161 26.66 28.52 2.98
C GLU A 161 27.46 27.35 2.35
N VAL A 162 26.86 26.16 2.28
CA VAL A 162 27.49 24.96 1.69
C VAL A 162 27.48 24.95 0.15
N ASN A 163 26.63 25.77 -0.47
CA ASN A 163 26.50 25.80 -1.92
C ASN A 163 27.61 26.66 -2.56
N GLN A 164 28.23 26.16 -3.62
CA GLN A 164 29.35 26.81 -4.30
C GLN A 164 29.05 28.21 -4.88
N TYR A 165 27.78 28.56 -5.13
CA TYR A 165 27.39 29.86 -5.68
C TYR A 165 26.91 30.84 -4.60
N HIS A 166 26.33 30.34 -3.51
CA HIS A 166 25.73 31.12 -2.44
C HIS A 166 26.65 31.34 -1.25
N SER A 167 27.71 30.53 -1.10
CA SER A 167 28.73 30.72 -0.08
C SER A 167 29.34 32.12 -0.12
N CYS A 168 29.69 32.68 1.05
CA CYS A 168 30.31 34.01 1.12
C CYS A 168 31.74 34.05 0.56
N ASN A 169 32.38 32.89 0.38
CA ASN A 169 33.68 32.78 -0.27
C ASN A 169 33.59 32.75 -1.81
N SER A 170 32.38 32.76 -2.37
CA SER A 170 32.16 32.73 -3.81
C SER A 170 32.31 34.12 -4.43
N SER A 171 32.76 34.19 -5.68
CA SER A 171 33.01 35.47 -6.38
C SER A 171 31.81 35.98 -7.19
N GLY A 172 30.70 35.24 -7.20
CA GLY A 172 29.53 35.48 -8.05
C GLY A 172 28.55 36.52 -7.50
N PRO A 173 27.59 36.99 -8.31
CA PRO A 173 26.55 37.93 -7.86
C PRO A 173 25.59 37.32 -6.82
N LEU A 174 25.54 36.00 -6.70
CA LEU A 174 24.76 35.25 -5.72
C LEU A 174 25.53 35.01 -4.41
N ALA A 175 26.80 35.41 -4.35
CA ALA A 175 27.65 35.14 -3.19
C ALA A 175 27.10 35.77 -1.91
N CYS A 176 27.27 35.04 -0.82
CA CYS A 176 26.77 35.38 0.50
C CYS A 176 25.26 35.62 0.56
N GLY A 177 24.51 34.87 -0.24
CA GLY A 177 23.08 35.07 -0.43
C GLY A 177 22.25 33.81 -0.33
N VAL A 178 20.95 33.97 -0.56
CA VAL A 178 19.97 32.88 -0.67
C VAL A 178 19.19 33.05 -1.97
N PRO A 179 18.60 31.98 -2.54
CA PRO A 179 17.79 32.10 -3.75
C PRO A 179 16.55 32.96 -3.53
N TYR A 180 15.99 33.46 -4.63
CA TYR A 180 14.82 34.35 -4.60
C TYR A 180 13.56 33.70 -4.03
N THR A 181 13.48 32.37 -4.01
CA THR A 181 12.38 31.60 -3.42
C THR A 181 12.29 31.79 -1.90
N CYS A 182 13.39 32.17 -1.26
CA CYS A 182 13.43 32.55 0.15
C CYS A 182 12.91 33.98 0.41
N CYS A 183 12.66 34.79 -0.62
CA CYS A 183 12.24 36.19 -0.46
C CYS A 183 10.81 36.32 0.09
N VAL A 184 10.62 37.27 1.02
CA VAL A 184 9.29 37.65 1.51
C VAL A 184 8.57 38.48 0.44
N ARG A 185 7.36 38.05 0.05
CA ARG A 185 6.49 38.82 -0.84
C ARG A 185 5.63 39.77 0.00
N LYS A 186 5.86 41.08 -0.13
CA LYS A 186 5.16 42.10 0.67
C LYS A 186 3.75 42.37 0.18
N VAL A 187 3.52 42.31 -1.14
CA VAL A 187 2.22 42.53 -1.77
C VAL A 187 1.87 41.37 -2.70
N PRO A 188 0.64 40.82 -2.63
CA PRO A 188 0.18 39.80 -3.59
C PRO A 188 0.19 40.35 -5.02
N GLY A 189 0.92 39.70 -5.93
CA GLY A 189 0.99 40.09 -7.35
C GLY A 189 2.08 41.10 -7.72
N GLU A 190 2.94 41.50 -6.77
CA GLU A 190 4.11 42.34 -7.05
C GLU A 190 5.21 41.56 -7.79
N VAL A 191 6.00 42.28 -8.61
CA VAL A 191 7.21 41.72 -9.23
C VAL A 191 8.22 41.41 -8.12
N ILE A 192 8.59 40.14 -7.99
CA ILE A 192 9.53 39.69 -6.96
C ILE A 192 10.90 40.31 -7.24
N ASN A 193 11.49 40.94 -6.22
CA ASN A 193 12.89 41.33 -6.29
C ASN A 193 13.77 40.07 -6.24
N THR A 194 14.26 39.63 -7.39
CA THR A 194 15.11 38.44 -7.52
C THR A 194 16.47 38.60 -6.84
N LEU A 195 16.88 39.83 -6.47
CA LEU A 195 18.08 40.13 -5.71
C LEU A 195 17.82 40.37 -4.21
N CYS A 196 16.63 40.07 -3.68
CA CYS A 196 16.36 40.28 -2.26
C CYS A 196 17.33 39.50 -1.35
N GLY A 197 17.79 38.34 -1.82
CA GLY A 197 18.69 37.44 -1.11
C GLY A 197 20.16 37.86 -1.14
N TYR A 198 20.51 39.02 -1.71
CA TYR A 198 21.90 39.46 -1.82
C TYR A 198 22.49 39.86 -0.46
N ARG A 199 23.66 39.30 -0.11
CA ARG A 199 24.39 39.57 1.16
C ARG A 199 23.50 39.42 2.40
N THR A 200 22.69 38.37 2.42
CA THR A 200 21.83 38.04 3.56
C THR A 200 22.53 37.16 4.58
N LEU A 201 23.49 36.31 4.16
CA LEU A 201 24.17 35.38 5.07
C LEU A 201 25.06 36.09 6.12
N ASP A 202 25.61 37.27 5.78
CA ASP A 202 26.42 38.12 6.67
C ASP A 202 25.60 38.88 7.73
N LYS A 203 24.27 38.93 7.59
CA LYS A 203 23.41 39.77 8.42
C LYS A 203 22.79 38.99 9.57
N GLU A 204 22.42 39.73 10.61
CA GLU A 204 21.73 39.17 11.75
C GLU A 204 20.28 38.81 11.40
N ARG A 205 19.78 37.73 12.03
CA ARG A 205 18.44 37.20 11.80
C ARG A 205 17.33 38.25 11.96
N LEU A 206 17.48 39.16 12.93
CA LEU A 206 16.46 40.16 13.26
C LEU A 206 16.28 41.19 12.12
N GLU A 207 17.35 41.54 11.43
CA GLU A 207 17.32 42.47 10.29
C GLU A 207 16.64 41.84 9.06
N LEU A 208 16.66 40.50 8.98
CA LEU A 208 16.20 39.74 7.82
C LEU A 208 14.73 39.36 7.82
N LEU A 209 14.04 39.49 8.96
CA LEU A 209 12.65 39.03 9.13
C LEU A 209 11.66 39.63 8.11
N SER A 210 11.95 40.82 7.58
CA SER A 210 11.11 41.51 6.59
C SER A 210 11.61 41.41 5.14
N ILE A 211 12.71 40.66 4.93
CA ILE A 211 13.41 40.52 3.64
C ILE A 211 13.32 39.08 3.16
N ILE A 212 13.70 38.12 4.02
CA ILE A 212 13.69 36.68 3.70
C ILE A 212 13.00 35.87 4.79
N HIS A 213 12.53 34.69 4.41
CA HIS A 213 12.02 33.69 5.34
C HIS A 213 13.18 33.03 6.09
N VAL A 214 13.49 33.47 7.32
CA VAL A 214 14.62 32.94 8.10
C VAL A 214 14.40 31.56 8.71
N ARG A 215 13.18 31.02 8.61
CA ARG A 215 12.80 29.73 9.21
C ARG A 215 13.16 28.58 8.27
N GLY A 216 13.75 27.51 8.79
CA GLY A 216 13.98 26.26 8.06
C GLY A 216 12.68 25.60 7.57
N CYS A 217 12.77 24.96 6.41
CA CYS A 217 11.64 24.29 5.79
C CYS A 217 11.19 23.02 6.50
N ILE A 218 12.10 22.26 7.13
CA ILE A 218 11.74 21.05 7.89
C ILE A 218 10.76 21.43 9.00
N HIS A 219 11.10 22.46 9.77
CA HIS A 219 10.27 22.94 10.86
C HIS A 219 8.98 23.62 10.37
N ALA A 220 9.03 24.37 9.27
CA ALA A 220 7.86 25.02 8.68
C ALA A 220 6.80 24.00 8.21
N VAL A 221 7.23 22.95 7.51
CA VAL A 221 6.34 21.88 7.05
C VAL A 221 5.77 21.10 8.24
N GLY A 222 6.60 20.77 9.23
CA GLY A 222 6.16 20.09 10.45
C GLY A 222 5.08 20.86 11.21
N LEU A 223 5.20 22.19 11.28
CA LEU A 223 4.16 23.03 11.88
C LEU A 223 2.92 23.13 11.03
N TRP A 224 3.06 23.27 9.71
CA TRP A 224 1.91 23.26 8.82
C TRP A 224 1.08 21.98 8.98
N LEU A 225 1.74 20.81 9.10
CA LEU A 225 1.07 19.54 9.35
C LEU A 225 0.34 19.51 10.71
N LYS A 226 0.93 20.09 11.76
CA LYS A 226 0.33 20.17 13.10
C LYS A 226 -0.86 21.14 13.13
N ASP A 227 -0.74 22.29 12.47
CA ASP A 227 -1.77 23.33 12.44
C ASP A 227 -2.94 22.98 11.51
N ASN A 228 -2.69 22.24 10.43
CA ASN A 228 -3.71 21.82 9.46
C ASN A 228 -4.12 20.35 9.67
N PHE A 229 -4.57 20.03 10.88
CA PHE A 229 -4.91 18.65 11.28
C PHE A 229 -5.89 17.97 10.31
N GLU A 230 -6.89 18.68 9.78
CA GLU A 230 -7.85 18.11 8.82
C GLU A 230 -7.17 17.65 7.53
N ALA A 231 -6.27 18.46 6.97
CA ALA A 231 -5.50 18.10 5.78
C ALA A 231 -4.55 16.95 6.07
N THR A 232 -3.85 16.99 7.21
CA THR A 232 -2.94 15.93 7.65
C THR A 232 -3.66 14.60 7.85
N LEU A 233 -4.82 14.61 8.52
CA LEU A 233 -5.66 13.43 8.69
C LEU A 233 -6.13 12.90 7.33
N GLY A 234 -6.51 13.78 6.40
CA GLY A 234 -6.88 13.41 5.04
C GLY A 234 -5.76 12.68 4.30
N ILE A 235 -4.53 13.19 4.36
CA ILE A 235 -3.34 12.58 3.76
C ILE A 235 -3.09 11.19 4.35
N VAL A 236 -3.03 11.07 5.68
CA VAL A 236 -2.80 9.77 6.36
C VAL A 236 -3.91 8.76 6.03
N CYS A 237 -5.17 9.17 6.06
CA CYS A 237 -6.31 8.32 5.72
C CYS A 237 -6.28 7.87 4.26
N SER A 238 -5.89 8.75 3.32
CA SER A 238 -5.78 8.41 1.90
C SER A 238 -4.73 7.33 1.62
N LEU A 239 -3.69 7.25 2.45
CA LEU A 239 -2.65 6.23 2.36
C LEU A 239 -3.10 4.92 3.03
N LEU A 240 -3.62 4.99 4.26
CA LEU A 240 -3.90 3.80 5.06
C LEU A 240 -5.23 3.11 4.71
N LEU A 241 -6.29 3.86 4.41
CA LEU A 241 -7.63 3.26 4.19
C LEU A 241 -7.68 2.30 3.00
N PRO A 242 -7.10 2.61 1.83
CA PRO A 242 -7.10 1.66 0.72
C PRO A 242 -6.33 0.38 1.03
N GLN A 243 -5.27 0.47 1.83
CA GLN A 243 -4.49 -0.69 2.32
C GLN A 243 -5.35 -1.59 3.20
N VAL A 244 -6.07 -1.00 4.17
CA VAL A 244 -6.97 -1.71 5.10
C VAL A 244 -8.12 -2.38 4.34
N ILE A 245 -8.72 -1.68 3.37
CA ILE A 245 -9.79 -2.23 2.53
C ILE A 245 -9.25 -3.44 1.74
N GLY A 246 -8.06 -3.31 1.14
CA GLY A 246 -7.38 -4.41 0.45
C GLY A 246 -7.12 -5.62 1.34
N LEU A 247 -6.64 -5.40 2.56
CA LEU A 247 -6.42 -6.44 3.57
C LEU A 247 -7.70 -7.18 3.95
N VAL A 248 -8.77 -6.44 4.23
CA VAL A 248 -10.08 -7.02 4.59
C VAL A 248 -10.62 -7.85 3.43
N MET A 249 -10.59 -7.32 2.20
CA MET A 249 -11.06 -8.07 1.02
C MET A 249 -10.22 -9.32 0.77
N ALA A 250 -8.89 -9.22 0.84
CA ALA A 250 -7.98 -10.35 0.66
C ALA A 250 -8.20 -11.43 1.72
N TRP A 251 -8.37 -11.02 2.99
CA TRP A 251 -8.65 -11.94 4.09
C TRP A 251 -10.00 -12.64 3.92
N LEU A 252 -11.07 -11.89 3.64
CA LEU A 252 -12.41 -12.46 3.44
C LEU A 252 -12.43 -13.46 2.29
N TYR A 253 -11.83 -13.09 1.15
CA TYR A 253 -11.75 -13.96 -0.01
C TYR A 253 -10.89 -15.20 0.26
N TRP A 254 -9.75 -15.03 0.96
CA TRP A 254 -8.88 -16.14 1.31
C TRP A 254 -9.56 -17.14 2.25
N GLN A 255 -10.23 -16.65 3.29
CA GLN A 255 -11.00 -17.49 4.20
C GLN A 255 -12.08 -18.27 3.46
N LYS A 256 -12.83 -17.61 2.57
CA LYS A 256 -13.89 -18.25 1.78
C LYS A 256 -13.35 -19.29 0.82
N LEU A 257 -12.26 -18.99 0.12
CA LEU A 257 -11.62 -19.93 -0.79
C LEU A 257 -11.05 -21.15 -0.04
N ASN A 258 -10.48 -20.92 1.15
CA ASN A 258 -9.98 -21.99 2.01
C ASN A 258 -11.11 -22.89 2.52
N GLU A 259 -12.25 -22.30 2.91
CA GLU A 259 -13.45 -23.05 3.29
C GLU A 259 -13.94 -23.95 2.15
N ILE A 260 -14.04 -23.41 0.92
CA ILE A 260 -14.45 -24.17 -0.27
C ILE A 260 -13.50 -25.34 -0.54
N TYR A 261 -12.18 -25.08 -0.49
CA TYR A 261 -11.18 -26.12 -0.75
C TYR A 261 -11.21 -27.22 0.32
N SER A 262 -11.35 -26.85 1.60
CA SER A 262 -11.46 -27.84 2.68
C SER A 262 -12.69 -28.74 2.53
N LYS A 263 -13.84 -28.18 2.08
CA LYS A 263 -15.03 -28.98 1.76
C LYS A 263 -14.77 -29.91 0.57
N LEU A 264 -14.09 -29.42 -0.47
CA LEU A 264 -13.74 -30.25 -1.63
C LEU A 264 -12.84 -31.42 -1.24
N ASP A 265 -11.79 -31.17 -0.44
CA ASP A 265 -10.90 -32.21 0.09
C ASP A 265 -11.69 -33.25 0.90
N THR A 266 -12.59 -32.82 1.80
CA THR A 266 -13.40 -33.76 2.59
C THR A 266 -14.35 -34.62 1.75
N VAL A 267 -14.89 -34.08 0.66
CA VAL A 267 -15.74 -34.85 -0.26
C VAL A 267 -14.90 -35.86 -1.04
N ASP A 268 -13.70 -35.48 -1.46
CA ASP A 268 -12.79 -36.37 -2.19
C ASP A 268 -12.31 -37.53 -1.30
N PHE A 269 -11.95 -37.25 -0.04
CA PHE A 269 -11.65 -38.30 0.96
C PHE A 269 -12.83 -39.24 1.19
N ARG A 270 -14.06 -38.71 1.31
CA ARG A 270 -15.27 -39.55 1.46
C ARG A 270 -15.52 -40.41 0.22
N LEU A 271 -15.26 -39.89 -0.99
CA LEU A 271 -15.35 -40.67 -2.23
C LEU A 271 -14.30 -41.78 -2.28
N LEU A 272 -13.07 -41.52 -1.84
CA LEU A 272 -12.00 -42.52 -1.75
C LEU A 272 -12.37 -43.63 -0.75
N GLU A 273 -12.88 -43.27 0.44
CA GLU A 273 -13.35 -44.24 1.44
C GLU A 273 -14.52 -45.10 0.91
N MET A 274 -15.49 -44.50 0.22
CA MET A 274 -16.57 -45.25 -0.44
C MET A 274 -16.07 -46.16 -1.57
N ARG A 275 -14.97 -45.81 -2.25
CA ARG A 275 -14.36 -46.64 -3.30
C ARG A 275 -13.64 -47.86 -2.72
N ASP A 276 -13.06 -47.72 -1.54
CA ASP A 276 -12.43 -48.84 -0.82
C ASP A 276 -13.46 -49.71 -0.08
N PHE A 277 -14.71 -49.26 0.01
CA PHE A 277 -15.84 -50.05 0.50
C PHE A 277 -16.28 -51.06 -0.58
N SER A 278 -16.03 -52.35 -0.33
CA SER A 278 -16.51 -53.43 -1.21
C SER A 278 -18.03 -53.58 -1.11
N PHE A 279 -18.74 -53.17 -2.15
CA PHE A 279 -20.20 -53.31 -2.27
C PHE A 279 -20.70 -54.76 -2.09
N GLY A 280 -19.82 -55.75 -2.22
CA GLY A 280 -20.15 -57.17 -2.01
C GLY A 280 -20.39 -57.58 -0.55
N ALA A 281 -20.09 -56.72 0.42
CA ALA A 281 -20.36 -56.97 1.84
C ALA A 281 -21.71 -56.41 2.32
N VAL A 282 -22.50 -55.81 1.43
CA VAL A 282 -23.80 -55.21 1.76
C VAL A 282 -24.91 -56.13 1.29
N ASP A 283 -25.64 -56.73 2.23
CA ASP A 283 -26.85 -57.48 1.90
C ASP A 283 -27.98 -56.51 1.55
N LEU A 284 -28.32 -56.46 0.26
CA LEU A 284 -29.34 -55.58 -0.33
C LEU A 284 -30.67 -56.30 -0.54
N SER A 285 -30.83 -57.52 -0.02
CA SER A 285 -32.01 -58.37 -0.27
C SER A 285 -33.34 -57.80 0.25
N GLY A 286 -33.31 -56.77 1.11
CA GLY A 286 -34.50 -56.03 1.57
C GLY A 286 -34.67 -54.60 1.01
N ALA A 287 -33.75 -54.11 0.17
CA ALA A 287 -33.78 -52.72 -0.29
C ALA A 287 -34.74 -52.53 -1.48
N GLY A 288 -35.96 -52.08 -1.19
CA GLY A 288 -36.88 -51.59 -2.21
C GLY A 288 -36.28 -50.44 -3.02
N TRP A 289 -36.65 -50.35 -4.30
CA TRP A 289 -36.14 -49.39 -5.28
C TRP A 289 -36.62 -47.95 -4.98
N CYS A 290 -36.08 -47.33 -3.94
CA CYS A 290 -36.12 -45.89 -3.79
C CYS A 290 -34.69 -45.36 -3.75
N TRP A 291 -34.25 -44.80 -4.88
CA TRP A 291 -33.10 -43.91 -4.93
C TRP A 291 -33.35 -42.70 -4.02
N CYS A 292 -32.79 -42.74 -2.82
CA CYS A 292 -32.61 -41.57 -1.98
C CYS A 292 -31.18 -41.59 -1.42
N LEU A 293 -30.52 -40.43 -1.54
CA LEU A 293 -29.21 -40.11 -0.97
C LEU A 293 -29.07 -40.56 0.49
N PRO A 294 -27.84 -40.80 0.97
CA PRO A 294 -27.60 -41.34 2.30
C PRO A 294 -28.07 -40.37 3.39
N LYS A 295 -28.78 -40.93 4.38
CA LYS A 295 -29.29 -40.24 5.56
C LYS A 295 -28.11 -39.90 6.50
N GLU A 296 -28.17 -38.75 7.16
CA GLU A 296 -27.21 -38.39 8.22
C GLU A 296 -27.37 -39.36 9.40
N GLY A 297 -26.33 -40.16 9.65
CA GLY A 297 -26.33 -41.26 10.61
C GLY A 297 -26.14 -42.60 9.89
N GLY A 298 -24.88 -42.99 9.67
CA GLY A 298 -24.49 -44.17 8.91
C GLY A 298 -25.18 -45.47 9.36
N TYR A 299 -25.15 -46.47 8.49
CA TYR A 299 -25.74 -47.78 8.74
C TYR A 299 -25.03 -48.50 9.90
N ILE A 300 -25.84 -49.06 10.80
CA ILE A 300 -25.39 -49.86 11.94
C ILE A 300 -25.01 -51.25 11.39
N PRO A 301 -23.80 -51.78 11.66
CA PRO A 301 -23.44 -53.13 11.28
C PRO A 301 -24.27 -54.12 12.11
N VAL A 302 -24.96 -55.04 11.43
CA VAL A 302 -25.60 -56.20 12.07
C VAL A 302 -24.51 -57.25 12.26
N ASN A 303 -24.18 -57.59 13.51
CA ASN A 303 -23.35 -58.74 13.80
C ASN A 303 -24.14 -60.01 13.41
N ALA A 304 -23.55 -60.82 12.55
CA ALA A 304 -24.06 -62.12 12.17
C ALA A 304 -23.75 -63.12 13.29
N GLU A 305 -24.63 -63.23 14.26
CA GLU A 305 -24.79 -64.41 15.11
C GLU A 305 -26.11 -64.23 15.87
N ASP A 306 -27.12 -64.98 15.41
CA ASP A 306 -28.25 -65.57 16.15
C ASP A 306 -29.51 -65.59 15.25
N GLU A 307 -29.75 -66.77 14.67
CA GLU A 307 -31.06 -67.20 14.17
C GLU A 307 -32.04 -67.25 15.35
N GLU A 308 -33.27 -66.75 15.17
CA GLU A 308 -34.54 -67.44 15.48
C GLU A 308 -35.72 -66.44 15.45
N ASP A 309 -36.72 -66.81 14.65
CA ASP A 309 -38.17 -66.59 14.76
C ASP A 309 -38.74 -65.24 15.28
N GLU A 310 -39.53 -64.56 14.46
CA GLU A 310 -40.97 -64.36 14.70
C GLU A 310 -41.66 -63.58 13.56
N GLU A 311 -42.83 -64.08 13.17
CA GLU A 311 -43.82 -63.43 12.31
C GLU A 311 -44.36 -62.14 12.96
N GLU A 312 -44.65 -61.10 12.17
CA GLU A 312 -45.98 -60.46 12.11
C GLU A 312 -45.94 -59.19 11.22
N GLY A 313 -47.01 -59.00 10.44
CA GLY A 313 -47.10 -57.99 9.39
C GLY A 313 -47.64 -56.61 9.80
N ALA A 314 -47.56 -55.67 8.85
CA ALA A 314 -48.45 -54.51 8.65
C ALA A 314 -48.01 -53.83 7.34
N ILE A 315 -48.70 -53.96 6.21
CA ILE A 315 -49.89 -53.19 5.75
C ILE A 315 -49.70 -51.65 5.71
N CYS A 316 -49.53 -51.14 4.47
CA CYS A 316 -50.02 -49.88 3.89
C CYS A 316 -49.55 -48.51 4.45
N HIS A 317 -49.56 -47.36 3.76
CA HIS A 317 -50.23 -46.89 2.53
C HIS A 317 -49.43 -45.71 1.93
N SER A 318 -49.56 -45.54 0.61
CA SER A 318 -49.14 -44.36 -0.17
C SER A 318 -49.94 -43.10 0.19
N LYS A 319 -49.24 -41.97 0.37
CA LYS A 319 -49.63 -40.62 -0.06
C LYS A 319 -48.42 -39.69 -0.12
#